data_AF-Q0UKQ8-F1
#
_entry.id   AF-Q0UKQ8-F1
#
_cell.length_a   1.000
_cell.length_b   1.000
_cell.length_c   1.000
_cell.angle_alpha   90.00
_cell.angle_beta   90.00
_cell.angle_gamma   90.00
#
_symmetry.space_group_name_H-M   'P 1'
#
loop_
_entity.id
_entity.type
_entity.pdbx_description
1 polymer ?
#
loop_
_entity_poly.entity_id
_entity_poly.type
_entity_poly.pdbx_seq_one_letter_code
_entity_poly.pdbx_strand_id
1 'polypeptide(L)'
;MATSYMNVTGLHPDAIMDLKIFGQPRELSNPMEYMDREVPKNGLKWFIHLKDLAEITAKYDLIHLIARFLDQWLSIYRGALEEPKREDWLAVAYHFGNDMMYPEIAKYIAFQSQVDEGGALLIPQTGLPLQPISVPHAYSCISAARKQALSQYLDVVRDVVAKPCCVPHVDNPAQNNHVLEHYLQQHSLYPQEDPRRTRLSILQVMHLLTDDETAHHTSSLDLNNHVAGCNVRTRLSDQVLQVDMELSWAANVTILTQIGKNAAIRGRCLHPKSRGVRLMPREWRNEREIFSGQS
;
A
#
# COMPACT_ATOMS: atom_id res chain seq x y z
N MET A 1 24.43 -66.42 17.98
CA MET A 1 24.54 -65.01 17.54
C MET A 1 23.75 -64.17 18.52
N ALA A 2 24.45 -63.45 19.40
CA ALA A 2 23.86 -62.68 20.49
C ALA A 2 23.80 -61.20 20.11
N THR A 3 22.62 -60.59 20.23
CA THR A 3 22.37 -59.16 20.00
C THR A 3 22.75 -58.36 21.25
N SER A 4 23.73 -57.48 21.07
CA SER A 4 24.23 -56.53 22.07
C SER A 4 23.31 -55.30 22.10
N TYR A 5 22.69 -55.02 23.25
CA TYR A 5 22.00 -53.76 23.53
C TYR A 5 23.02 -52.77 24.11
N MET A 6 23.27 -51.68 23.40
CA MET A 6 24.04 -50.55 23.94
C MET A 6 23.17 -49.75 24.91
N ASN A 7 23.49 -49.85 26.19
CA ASN A 7 23.05 -48.90 27.22
C ASN A 7 23.86 -47.60 27.07
N VAL A 8 23.18 -46.48 26.79
CA VAL A 8 23.74 -45.13 26.89
C VAL A 8 23.11 -44.47 28.11
N THR A 9 23.71 -44.69 29.28
CA THR A 9 23.44 -43.90 30.49
C THR A 9 24.68 -43.08 30.80
N GLY A 10 24.61 -41.79 30.46
CA GLY A 10 25.71 -40.85 30.66
C GLY A 10 25.23 -39.42 30.62
N LEU A 11 24.34 -39.05 31.54
CA LEU A 11 24.07 -37.65 31.88
C LEU A 11 24.37 -37.44 33.36
N HIS A 12 25.28 -36.50 33.59
CA HIS A 12 25.86 -36.11 34.86
C HIS A 12 24.80 -35.43 35.77
N PRO A 13 24.69 -35.77 37.07
CA PRO A 13 23.64 -35.22 37.95
C PRO A 13 23.72 -33.71 38.24
N ASP A 14 24.84 -33.07 37.92
CA ASP A 14 25.10 -31.67 38.29
C ASP A 14 24.65 -30.61 37.26
N ALA A 15 23.85 -30.99 36.27
CA ALA A 15 23.25 -30.05 35.30
C ALA A 15 21.80 -29.63 35.65
N ILE A 16 21.37 -29.83 36.91
CA ILE A 16 20.11 -29.28 37.43
C ILE A 16 20.45 -28.01 38.22
N MET A 17 20.80 -26.94 37.49
CA MET A 17 20.78 -25.59 38.06
C MET A 17 19.37 -25.01 37.97
N ASP A 18 18.77 -24.78 39.15
CA ASP A 18 17.85 -23.71 39.49
C ASP A 18 16.76 -23.29 38.48
N LEU A 19 15.75 -24.16 38.32
CA LEU A 19 14.40 -23.78 37.91
C LEU A 19 13.50 -23.46 39.14
N LYS A 20 14.04 -22.78 40.15
CA LYS A 20 13.27 -22.19 41.27
C LYS A 20 12.80 -20.77 40.97
N ILE A 21 12.36 -20.51 39.73
CA ILE A 21 11.59 -19.31 39.34
C ILE A 21 10.14 -19.68 39.03
N PHE A 22 9.57 -20.64 39.77
CA PHE A 22 8.12 -20.76 39.90
C PHE A 22 7.75 -20.35 41.32
N GLY A 23 7.84 -19.03 41.54
CA GLY A 23 7.02 -18.38 42.55
C GLY A 23 5.55 -18.71 42.25
N GLN A 24 4.76 -18.81 43.32
CA GLN A 24 3.33 -19.12 43.30
C GLN A 24 2.59 -18.48 42.11
N PRO A 25 1.54 -19.13 41.58
CA PRO A 25 0.68 -18.52 40.58
C PRO A 25 0.03 -17.29 41.20
N ARG A 26 0.67 -16.12 41.03
CA ARG A 26 -0.03 -14.86 41.15
C ARG A 26 -1.09 -14.90 40.06
N GLU A 27 -2.35 -14.88 40.47
CA GLU A 27 -3.42 -14.45 39.59
C GLU A 27 -2.92 -13.21 38.87
N LEU A 28 -2.61 -13.36 37.57
CA LEU A 28 -2.20 -12.24 36.74
C LEU A 28 -3.43 -11.35 36.62
N SER A 29 -3.58 -10.45 37.59
CA SER A 29 -4.45 -9.30 37.51
C SER A 29 -4.15 -8.61 36.18
N ASN A 30 -5.07 -8.83 35.23
CA ASN A 30 -5.20 -8.24 33.91
C ASN A 30 -3.88 -7.68 33.32
N PRO A 31 -3.17 -8.41 32.42
CA PRO A 31 -1.95 -7.90 31.77
C PRO A 31 -2.14 -6.57 31.00
N MET A 32 -3.37 -6.10 30.87
CA MET A 32 -3.76 -4.80 30.33
C MET A 32 -3.47 -3.58 31.22
N GLU A 33 -3.39 -3.71 32.56
CA GLU A 33 -3.28 -2.53 33.43
C GLU A 33 -1.95 -1.76 33.23
N TYR A 34 -0.99 -2.38 32.53
CA TYR A 34 0.29 -1.78 32.14
C TYR A 34 0.32 -1.15 30.73
N MET A 35 -0.72 -1.31 29.90
CA MET A 35 -0.70 -0.80 28.51
C MET A 35 -1.50 0.49 28.28
N ASP A 36 -2.36 0.91 29.22
CA ASP A 36 -3.17 2.13 29.09
C ASP A 36 -2.43 3.45 29.42
N ARG A 37 -1.14 3.39 29.76
CA ARG A 37 -0.33 4.59 30.05
C ARG A 37 0.63 4.87 28.91
N GLU A 38 0.20 5.79 28.03
CA GLU A 38 0.97 6.39 26.93
C GLU A 38 1.57 5.36 25.96
N VAL A 39 1.15 5.38 24.69
CA VAL A 39 1.85 4.62 23.63
C VAL A 39 3.35 4.93 23.77
N PRO A 40 4.18 3.96 24.19
CA PRO A 40 5.54 4.30 24.58
C PRO A 40 6.24 4.94 23.39
N LYS A 41 7.06 5.97 23.60
CA LYS A 41 7.99 6.49 22.58
C LYS A 41 8.87 5.37 21.95
N ASN A 42 8.85 4.18 22.55
CA ASN A 42 9.43 2.91 22.08
C ASN A 42 8.51 2.09 21.13
N GLY A 43 7.42 2.63 20.59
CA GLY A 43 6.48 1.91 19.72
C GLY A 43 7.12 1.19 18.53
N LEU A 44 8.26 1.68 18.03
CA LEU A 44 9.07 1.03 17.00
C LEU A 44 9.72 -0.29 17.44
N LYS A 45 10.11 -0.45 18.70
CA LYS A 45 10.75 -1.69 19.17
C LYS A 45 9.77 -2.85 19.17
N TRP A 46 8.53 -2.60 19.61
CA TRP A 46 7.47 -3.60 19.59
C TRP A 46 7.06 -4.00 18.16
N PHE A 47 7.20 -3.08 17.21
CA PHE A 47 6.90 -3.36 15.81
C PHE A 47 7.81 -4.42 15.19
N ILE A 48 9.12 -4.32 15.40
CA ILE A 48 10.09 -5.30 14.88
C ILE A 48 9.70 -6.70 15.37
N HIS A 49 9.33 -6.81 16.65
CA HIS A 49 8.86 -8.07 17.22
C HIS A 49 7.55 -8.58 16.60
N LEU A 50 6.63 -7.71 16.19
CA LEU A 50 5.39 -8.14 15.51
C LEU A 50 5.65 -8.70 14.12
N LYS A 51 6.57 -8.11 13.37
CA LYS A 51 7.00 -8.65 12.07
C LYS A 51 7.65 -10.01 12.26
N ASP A 52 8.63 -10.12 13.15
CA ASP A 52 9.32 -11.39 13.44
C ASP A 52 8.31 -12.46 13.90
N LEU A 53 7.35 -12.08 14.75
CA LEU A 53 6.28 -12.97 15.19
C LEU A 53 5.38 -13.41 14.03
N ALA A 54 5.02 -12.51 13.13
CA ALA A 54 4.23 -12.83 11.95
C ALA A 54 4.95 -13.85 11.06
N GLU A 55 6.27 -13.68 10.86
CA GLU A 55 7.08 -14.61 10.07
C GLU A 55 7.24 -15.97 10.75
N ILE A 56 7.52 -15.99 12.06
CA ILE A 56 7.63 -17.24 12.85
C ILE A 56 6.31 -17.99 12.84
N THR A 57 5.20 -17.30 13.10
CA THR A 57 3.88 -17.93 13.15
C THR A 57 3.41 -18.43 11.80
N ALA A 58 3.73 -17.73 10.71
CA ALA A 58 3.50 -18.22 9.37
C ALA A 58 4.37 -19.44 9.05
N LYS A 59 5.66 -19.41 9.41
CA LYS A 59 6.61 -20.49 9.15
C LYS A 59 6.25 -21.80 9.86
N TYR A 60 5.74 -21.71 11.08
CA TYR A 60 5.43 -22.87 11.93
C TYR A 60 3.92 -23.14 12.09
N ASP A 61 3.06 -22.47 11.30
CA ASP A 61 1.59 -22.59 11.36
C ASP A 61 1.00 -22.36 12.77
N LEU A 62 1.52 -21.35 13.49
CA LEU A 62 1.15 -21.05 14.88
C LEU A 62 0.11 -19.92 15.01
N ILE A 63 -0.46 -19.46 13.91
CA ILE A 63 -1.42 -18.34 13.90
C ILE A 63 -2.60 -18.61 14.84
N HIS A 64 -3.09 -19.86 14.86
CA HIS A 64 -4.21 -20.27 15.70
C HIS A 64 -3.95 -20.11 17.21
N LEU A 65 -2.68 -20.19 17.65
CA LEU A 65 -2.31 -20.02 19.06
C LEU A 65 -2.42 -18.56 19.51
N ILE A 66 -2.08 -17.63 18.63
CA ILE A 66 -2.05 -16.20 18.94
C ILE A 66 -3.30 -15.45 18.46
N ALA A 67 -4.17 -16.10 17.68
CA ALA A 67 -5.32 -15.49 17.03
C ALA A 67 -6.19 -14.63 17.96
N ARG A 68 -6.38 -15.08 19.20
CA ARG A 68 -7.20 -14.38 20.22
C ARG A 68 -6.60 -13.07 20.72
N PHE A 69 -5.29 -12.89 20.60
CA PHE A 69 -4.56 -11.70 21.08
C PHE A 69 -4.29 -10.70 19.96
N LEU A 70 -4.28 -11.17 18.71
CA LEU A 70 -3.91 -10.36 17.54
C LEU A 70 -4.74 -9.08 17.44
N ASP A 71 -6.06 -9.13 17.61
CA ASP A 71 -6.88 -7.92 17.40
C ASP A 71 -6.56 -6.81 18.40
N GLN A 72 -6.26 -7.19 19.65
CA GLN A 72 -5.84 -6.27 20.70
C GLN A 72 -4.44 -5.72 20.44
N TRP A 73 -3.50 -6.56 19.99
CA TRP A 73 -2.15 -6.09 19.66
C TRP A 73 -2.17 -5.15 18.45
N LEU A 74 -2.97 -5.47 17.44
CA LEU A 74 -3.09 -4.70 16.21
C LEU A 74 -3.86 -3.40 16.39
N SER A 75 -4.81 -3.31 17.34
CA SER A 75 -5.62 -2.10 17.53
C SER A 75 -4.78 -0.88 17.94
N ILE A 76 -3.69 -1.11 18.67
CA ILE A 76 -2.77 -0.05 19.15
C ILE A 76 -2.11 0.69 17.99
N TYR A 77 -1.95 0.02 16.84
CA TYR A 77 -1.19 0.54 15.71
C TYR A 77 -2.03 1.01 14.53
N ARG A 78 -3.37 0.93 14.61
CA ARG A 78 -4.24 1.34 13.49
C ARG A 78 -4.05 2.80 13.07
N GLY A 79 -3.81 3.69 14.03
CA GLY A 79 -3.57 5.12 13.73
C GLY A 79 -2.21 5.41 13.11
N ALA A 80 -1.31 4.42 13.07
CA ALA A 80 0.07 4.60 12.63
C ALA A 80 0.39 3.91 11.30
N LEU A 81 -0.61 3.32 10.62
CA LEU A 81 -0.41 2.56 9.37
C LEU A 81 0.13 3.43 8.21
N GLU A 82 -0.19 4.72 8.24
CA GLU A 82 0.23 5.70 7.23
C GLU A 82 1.50 6.47 7.66
N GLU A 83 2.12 6.09 8.78
CA GLU A 83 3.41 6.68 9.16
C GLU A 83 4.53 6.12 8.26
N PRO A 84 5.59 6.90 8.00
CA PRO A 84 6.76 6.41 7.27
C PRO A 84 7.43 5.21 7.97
N LYS A 85 8.07 4.32 7.18
CA LYS A 85 8.84 3.16 7.68
C LYS A 85 7.96 2.07 8.31
N ARG A 86 6.69 2.03 7.91
CA ARG A 86 5.68 1.08 8.40
C ARG A 86 5.28 0.08 7.33
N GLU A 87 6.00 0.01 6.22
CA GLU A 87 5.63 -0.81 5.05
C GLU A 87 5.68 -2.31 5.36
N ASP A 88 6.51 -2.70 6.33
CA ASP A 88 6.56 -4.04 6.92
C ASP A 88 5.20 -4.48 7.54
N TRP A 89 4.29 -3.54 7.85
CA TRP A 89 2.92 -3.86 8.24
C TRP A 89 2.17 -4.64 7.17
N LEU A 90 2.56 -4.50 5.91
CA LEU A 90 1.99 -5.26 4.81
C LEU A 90 2.24 -6.77 5.01
N ALA A 91 3.41 -7.15 5.53
CA ALA A 91 3.73 -8.54 5.88
C ALA A 91 2.93 -9.02 7.10
N VAL A 92 2.84 -8.18 8.12
CA VAL A 92 2.04 -8.47 9.33
C VAL A 92 0.57 -8.70 8.96
N ALA A 93 -0.02 -7.81 8.17
CA ALA A 93 -1.40 -7.90 7.73
C ALA A 93 -1.65 -9.14 6.84
N TYR A 94 -0.70 -9.47 5.97
CA TYR A 94 -0.78 -10.66 5.13
C TYR A 94 -0.76 -11.95 5.96
N HIS A 95 0.27 -12.15 6.79
CA HIS A 95 0.45 -13.37 7.57
C HIS A 95 -0.67 -13.56 8.60
N PHE A 96 -1.11 -12.48 9.25
CA PHE A 96 -2.21 -12.54 10.21
C PHE A 96 -3.61 -12.49 9.59
N GLY A 97 -3.73 -12.46 8.26
CA GLY A 97 -5.03 -12.46 7.59
C GLY A 97 -5.89 -11.26 7.94
N ASN A 98 -5.29 -10.06 8.04
CA ASN A 98 -6.01 -8.82 8.27
C ASN A 98 -6.39 -8.17 6.93
N ASP A 99 -7.57 -8.54 6.46
CA ASP A 99 -8.14 -8.16 5.16
C ASP A 99 -8.65 -6.72 5.06
N MET A 100 -8.69 -6.00 6.18
CA MET A 100 -8.98 -4.57 6.22
C MET A 100 -7.70 -3.74 6.17
N MET A 101 -6.69 -4.15 6.92
CA MET A 101 -5.42 -3.42 7.06
C MET A 101 -4.53 -3.58 5.83
N TYR A 102 -4.51 -4.77 5.21
CA TYR A 102 -3.65 -5.01 4.04
C TYR A 102 -3.97 -4.06 2.87
N PRO A 103 -5.24 -3.91 2.43
CA PRO A 103 -5.56 -2.98 1.34
C PRO A 103 -5.25 -1.52 1.69
N GLU A 104 -5.44 -1.09 2.94
CA GLU A 104 -5.14 0.27 3.40
C GLU A 104 -3.64 0.58 3.27
N ILE A 105 -2.78 -0.33 3.73
CA ILE A 105 -1.32 -0.17 3.62
C ILE A 105 -0.88 -0.23 2.16
N ALA A 106 -1.40 -1.20 1.38
CA ALA A 106 -1.07 -1.33 -0.03
C ALA A 106 -1.47 -0.08 -0.82
N LYS A 107 -2.63 0.51 -0.50
CA LYS A 107 -3.10 1.80 -1.01
C LYS A 107 -2.09 2.88 -0.64
N TYR A 108 -1.80 3.07 0.65
CA TYR A 108 -0.85 4.08 1.12
C TYR A 108 0.50 4.02 0.39
N ILE A 109 1.10 2.83 0.28
CA ILE A 109 2.35 2.63 -0.44
C ILE A 109 2.18 3.01 -1.92
N ALA A 110 1.13 2.53 -2.60
CA ALA A 110 0.90 2.87 -4.01
C ALA A 110 0.78 4.38 -4.24
N PHE A 111 0.10 5.11 -3.34
CA PHE A 111 -0.12 6.54 -3.49
C PHE A 111 1.11 7.38 -3.21
N GLN A 112 1.82 7.03 -2.15
CA GLN A 112 2.84 7.87 -1.56
C GLN A 112 4.24 7.52 -2.07
N SER A 113 4.45 6.28 -2.52
CA SER A 113 5.74 5.86 -3.06
C SER A 113 6.04 6.52 -4.39
N GLN A 114 7.25 7.05 -4.47
CA GLN A 114 7.94 7.36 -5.71
C GLN A 114 8.60 6.10 -6.26
N VAL A 115 9.12 6.17 -7.49
CA VAL A 115 10.04 5.15 -8.00
C VAL A 115 11.37 5.77 -8.38
N ASP A 116 12.44 4.99 -8.21
CA ASP A 116 13.76 5.36 -8.69
C ASP A 116 13.89 5.20 -10.21
N GLU A 117 15.12 5.33 -10.72
CA GLU A 117 15.43 5.18 -12.15
C GLU A 117 15.27 3.74 -12.64
N GLY A 118 15.42 2.77 -11.75
CA GLY A 118 15.20 1.35 -12.03
C GLY A 118 13.74 0.93 -11.96
N GLY A 119 12.83 1.83 -11.58
CA GLY A 119 11.42 1.52 -11.36
C GLY A 119 11.13 0.81 -10.04
N ALA A 120 12.09 0.76 -9.11
CA ALA A 120 11.90 0.24 -7.76
C ALA A 120 11.13 1.26 -6.91
N LEU A 121 10.20 0.77 -6.10
CA LEU A 121 9.42 1.60 -5.18
C LEU A 121 10.32 2.17 -4.08
N LEU A 122 10.13 3.45 -3.78
CA LEU A 122 10.79 4.14 -2.67
C LEU A 122 9.83 4.21 -1.47
N ILE A 123 10.40 4.09 -0.27
CA ILE A 123 9.71 4.30 1.00
C ILE A 123 9.22 5.75 1.04
N PRO A 124 7.91 5.97 1.27
CA PRO A 124 7.33 7.31 1.39
C PRO A 124 8.15 8.22 2.31
N GLN A 125 8.35 9.46 1.88
CA GLN A 125 9.06 10.54 2.61
C GLN A 125 10.55 10.33 2.88
N THR A 126 11.09 9.11 2.75
CA THR A 126 12.52 8.85 3.01
C THR A 126 13.37 8.80 1.75
N GLY A 127 12.77 8.47 0.60
CA GLY A 127 13.49 8.28 -0.66
C GLY A 127 14.38 7.04 -0.69
N LEU A 128 14.36 6.21 0.36
CA LEU A 128 15.12 4.96 0.41
C LEU A 128 14.38 3.86 -0.37
N PRO A 129 15.09 2.91 -1.00
CA PRO A 129 14.46 1.81 -1.72
C PRO A 129 13.69 0.91 -0.74
N LEU A 130 12.48 0.54 -1.15
CA LEU A 130 11.62 -0.37 -0.42
C LEU A 130 12.25 -1.77 -0.41
N GLN A 131 12.63 -2.24 0.77
CA GLN A 131 13.25 -3.55 0.92
C GLN A 131 12.22 -4.66 0.70
N PRO A 132 12.56 -5.74 -0.03
CA PRO A 132 11.67 -6.88 -0.24
C PRO A 132 11.14 -7.42 1.09
N ILE A 133 9.83 -7.62 1.18
CA ILE A 133 9.18 -8.26 2.32
C ILE A 133 8.89 -9.73 2.02
N SER A 134 8.66 -10.51 3.08
CA SER A 134 8.32 -11.94 3.00
C SER A 134 6.92 -12.22 2.42
N VAL A 135 6.28 -11.24 1.78
CA VAL A 135 5.00 -11.41 1.06
C VAL A 135 5.28 -11.55 -0.43
N PRO A 136 5.04 -12.74 -1.02
CA PRO A 136 5.26 -12.95 -2.44
C PRO A 136 4.48 -11.95 -3.30
N HIS A 137 5.17 -11.33 -4.27
CA HIS A 137 4.60 -10.47 -5.31
C HIS A 137 3.83 -9.22 -4.83
N ALA A 138 3.80 -8.91 -3.53
CA ALA A 138 3.04 -7.77 -3.01
C ALA A 138 3.47 -6.44 -3.66
N TYR A 139 4.78 -6.18 -3.69
CA TYR A 139 5.31 -4.96 -4.30
C TYR A 139 5.18 -4.93 -5.82
N SER A 140 5.24 -6.08 -6.49
CA SER A 140 4.96 -6.17 -7.92
C SER A 140 3.50 -5.79 -8.20
N CYS A 141 2.56 -6.29 -7.40
CA CYS A 141 1.14 -5.93 -7.51
C CYS A 141 0.90 -4.44 -7.23
N ILE A 142 1.53 -3.90 -6.17
CA ILE A 142 1.46 -2.47 -5.82
C ILE A 142 2.03 -1.61 -6.94
N SER A 143 3.19 -1.97 -7.48
CA SER A 143 3.82 -1.26 -8.60
C SER A 143 2.94 -1.29 -9.86
N ALA A 144 2.35 -2.45 -10.19
CA ALA A 144 1.43 -2.58 -11.32
C ALA A 144 0.16 -1.71 -11.14
N ALA A 145 -0.47 -1.77 -9.96
CA ALA A 145 -1.64 -0.95 -9.64
C ALA A 145 -1.31 0.55 -9.72
N ARG A 146 -0.14 0.94 -9.22
CA ARG A 146 0.34 2.31 -9.30
C ARG A 146 0.54 2.77 -10.74
N LYS A 147 1.18 1.95 -11.59
CA LYS A 147 1.36 2.26 -13.02
C LYS A 147 0.01 2.43 -13.72
N GLN A 148 -0.96 1.55 -13.43
CA GLN A 148 -2.31 1.66 -13.97
C GLN A 148 -3.00 2.95 -13.53
N ALA A 149 -2.94 3.28 -12.24
CA ALA A 149 -3.54 4.51 -11.71
C ALA A 149 -2.93 5.75 -12.36
N LEU A 150 -1.61 5.83 -12.44
CA LEU A 150 -0.92 6.93 -13.12
C LEU A 150 -1.34 7.03 -14.59
N SER A 151 -1.47 5.90 -15.29
CA SER A 151 -1.97 5.90 -16.67
C SER A 151 -3.37 6.51 -16.76
N GLN A 152 -4.30 6.10 -15.88
CA GLN A 152 -5.67 6.60 -15.86
C GLN A 152 -5.72 8.11 -15.59
N TYR A 153 -4.93 8.61 -14.63
CA TYR A 153 -4.83 10.06 -14.38
C TYR A 153 -4.28 10.81 -15.60
N LEU A 154 -3.26 10.28 -16.26
CA LEU A 154 -2.67 10.91 -17.43
C LEU A 154 -3.58 10.83 -18.66
N ASP A 155 -4.43 9.81 -18.77
CA ASP A 155 -5.46 9.70 -19.80
C ASP A 155 -6.54 10.77 -19.60
N VAL A 156 -6.95 11.01 -18.35
CA VAL A 156 -7.85 12.13 -18.00
C VAL A 156 -7.23 13.47 -18.41
N VAL A 157 -5.95 13.71 -18.09
CA VAL A 157 -5.24 14.92 -18.47
C VAL A 157 -5.23 15.10 -19.99
N ARG A 158 -4.87 14.05 -20.73
CA ARG A 158 -4.87 14.07 -22.20
C ARG A 158 -6.26 14.37 -22.76
N ASP A 159 -7.30 13.74 -22.24
CA ASP A 159 -8.68 13.94 -22.69
C ASP A 159 -9.17 15.36 -22.42
N VAL A 160 -8.74 15.96 -21.31
CA VAL A 160 -9.04 17.35 -20.98
C VAL A 160 -8.31 18.32 -21.91
N VAL A 161 -7.02 18.09 -22.18
CA VAL A 161 -6.18 18.92 -23.06
C VAL A 161 -6.56 18.76 -24.55
N ALA A 162 -7.01 17.59 -24.98
CA ALA A 162 -7.39 17.34 -26.38
C ALA A 162 -8.77 17.89 -26.73
N LYS A 163 -9.67 18.06 -25.74
CA LYS A 163 -11.02 18.58 -26.00
C LYS A 163 -10.98 20.09 -26.21
N PRO A 164 -11.41 20.59 -27.39
CA PRO A 164 -11.46 22.03 -27.64
C PRO A 164 -12.40 22.69 -26.63
N CYS A 165 -12.08 23.93 -26.27
CA CYS A 165 -12.91 24.72 -25.38
C CYS A 165 -14.34 24.85 -25.94
N CYS A 166 -15.35 24.71 -25.07
CA CYS A 166 -16.77 24.75 -25.43
C CYS A 166 -17.29 26.14 -25.84
N VAL A 167 -16.44 27.17 -25.93
CA VAL A 167 -16.84 28.53 -26.29
C VAL A 167 -16.69 28.71 -27.81
N PRO A 168 -17.79 28.75 -28.59
CA PRO A 168 -17.77 28.70 -30.05
C PRO A 168 -17.25 29.98 -30.76
N HIS A 169 -16.70 30.96 -30.02
CA HIS A 169 -16.38 32.28 -30.55
C HIS A 169 -14.98 32.82 -30.20
N VAL A 170 -14.06 31.97 -29.72
CA VAL A 170 -12.65 32.36 -29.64
C VAL A 170 -11.99 31.86 -30.93
N ASP A 171 -11.52 32.79 -31.78
CA ASP A 171 -10.91 32.51 -33.10
C ASP A 171 -9.65 31.63 -33.05
N ASN A 172 -9.26 31.12 -31.87
CA ASN A 172 -8.12 30.24 -31.71
C ASN A 172 -8.26 29.29 -30.48
N PRO A 173 -9.01 28.18 -30.59
CA PRO A 173 -9.17 27.20 -29.51
C PRO A 173 -7.85 26.55 -29.05
N ALA A 174 -6.77 26.68 -29.84
CA ALA A 174 -5.44 26.19 -29.47
C ALA A 174 -4.81 26.97 -28.32
N GLN A 175 -5.08 28.27 -28.18
CA GLN A 175 -4.39 29.14 -27.21
C GLN A 175 -4.68 28.80 -25.74
N ASN A 176 -5.87 28.28 -25.42
CA ASN A 176 -6.27 28.07 -24.03
C ASN A 176 -5.65 26.81 -23.41
N ASN A 177 -5.34 25.81 -24.22
CA ASN A 177 -4.73 24.58 -23.74
C ASN A 177 -3.21 24.70 -23.60
N HIS A 178 -2.57 25.68 -24.27
CA HIS A 178 -1.12 25.87 -24.21
C HIS A 178 -0.61 26.27 -22.81
N VAL A 179 -1.37 27.03 -22.02
CA VAL A 179 -0.95 27.41 -20.67
C VAL A 179 -0.98 26.19 -19.74
N LEU A 180 -2.05 25.39 -19.80
CA LEU A 180 -2.16 24.14 -19.05
C LEU A 180 -1.11 23.12 -19.53
N GLU A 181 -0.91 22.99 -20.84
CA GLU A 181 0.09 22.12 -21.43
C GLU A 181 1.51 22.50 -20.97
N HIS A 182 1.84 23.80 -20.98
CA HIS A 182 3.12 24.29 -20.48
C HIS A 182 3.29 24.00 -18.98
N TYR A 183 2.25 24.22 -18.16
CA TYR A 183 2.28 23.86 -16.74
C TYR A 183 2.53 22.36 -16.54
N LEU A 184 1.80 21.51 -17.26
CA LEU A 184 1.98 20.05 -17.21
C LEU A 184 3.37 19.62 -17.69
N GLN A 185 3.94 20.31 -18.68
CA GLN A 185 5.32 20.10 -19.14
C GLN A 185 6.35 20.46 -18.08
N GLN A 186 6.18 21.60 -17.41
CA GLN A 186 7.07 22.04 -16.32
C GLN A 186 7.10 21.01 -15.17
N HIS A 187 5.98 20.32 -14.93
CA HIS A 187 5.86 19.30 -13.90
C HIS A 187 6.08 17.85 -14.39
N SER A 188 6.59 17.66 -15.61
CA SER A 188 6.85 16.32 -16.20
C SER A 188 5.62 15.40 -16.25
N LEU A 189 4.42 15.98 -16.34
CA LEU A 189 3.16 15.27 -16.56
C LEU A 189 2.80 15.18 -18.05
N TYR A 190 3.48 15.96 -18.89
CA TYR A 190 3.32 15.99 -20.34
C TYR A 190 4.67 16.27 -21.03
N PRO A 191 4.96 15.70 -22.22
CA PRO A 191 4.17 14.70 -22.96
C PRO A 191 4.15 13.34 -22.27
N GLN A 192 3.20 12.47 -22.66
CA GLN A 192 3.04 11.14 -22.06
C GLN A 192 4.30 10.25 -22.20
N GLU A 193 5.24 10.56 -23.07
CA GLU A 193 6.42 9.71 -23.28
C GLU A 193 7.52 9.92 -22.24
N ASP A 194 7.41 10.91 -21.35
CA ASP A 194 8.46 11.19 -20.36
C ASP A 194 8.56 10.04 -19.33
N PRO A 195 9.69 9.30 -19.25
CA PRO A 195 9.88 8.26 -18.24
C PRO A 195 9.83 8.80 -16.80
N ARG A 196 10.14 10.09 -16.59
CA ARG A 196 10.15 10.75 -15.28
C ARG A 196 8.75 10.81 -14.66
N ARG A 197 7.69 10.81 -15.47
CA ARG A 197 6.30 10.83 -14.98
C ARG A 197 6.00 9.67 -14.03
N THR A 198 6.63 8.52 -14.29
CA THR A 198 6.40 7.33 -13.46
C THR A 198 7.05 7.46 -12.09
N ARG A 199 8.02 8.39 -11.92
CA ARG A 199 8.77 8.64 -10.69
C ARG A 199 7.95 9.37 -9.63
N LEU A 200 7.03 10.24 -10.04
CA LEU A 200 6.14 10.99 -9.14
C LEU A 200 5.15 10.04 -8.44
N SER A 201 4.88 10.30 -7.16
CA SER A 201 3.84 9.55 -6.44
C SER A 201 2.45 9.91 -6.99
N ILE A 202 1.47 9.01 -6.87
CA ILE A 202 0.09 9.30 -7.31
C ILE A 202 -0.44 10.53 -6.58
N LEU A 203 -0.16 10.63 -5.29
CA LEU A 203 -0.62 11.77 -4.49
C LEU A 203 -0.03 13.09 -4.99
N GLN A 204 1.25 13.10 -5.39
CA GLN A 204 1.87 14.28 -5.99
C GLN A 204 1.20 14.65 -7.31
N VAL A 205 0.93 13.66 -8.18
CA VAL A 205 0.20 13.91 -9.44
C VAL A 205 -1.20 14.46 -9.16
N MET A 206 -1.95 13.87 -8.23
CA MET A 206 -3.27 14.36 -7.85
C MET A 206 -3.22 15.79 -7.31
N HIS A 207 -2.29 16.11 -6.42
CA HIS A 207 -2.12 17.47 -5.92
C HIS A 207 -1.85 18.43 -7.09
N LEU A 208 -0.89 18.13 -7.96
CA LEU A 208 -0.59 18.95 -9.13
C LEU A 208 -1.81 19.13 -10.06
N LEU A 209 -2.71 18.16 -10.17
CA LEU A 209 -3.90 18.26 -11.00
C LEU A 209 -5.08 18.99 -10.33
N THR A 210 -5.05 19.11 -9.00
CA THR A 210 -6.14 19.68 -8.20
C THR A 210 -5.78 21.00 -7.53
N ASP A 211 -4.50 21.41 -7.58
CA ASP A 211 -3.96 22.59 -6.92
C ASP A 211 -4.59 23.90 -7.43
N ASP A 212 -4.60 24.91 -6.57
CA ASP A 212 -5.03 26.27 -6.89
C ASP A 212 -4.07 26.97 -7.86
N GLU A 213 -2.81 26.54 -7.95
CA GLU A 213 -1.89 27.02 -9.00
C GLU A 213 -2.36 26.58 -10.39
N THR A 214 -2.74 25.32 -10.53
CA THR A 214 -3.38 24.77 -11.75
C THR A 214 -4.69 25.50 -12.03
N ALA A 215 -5.41 25.91 -10.98
CA ALA A 215 -6.57 26.78 -11.11
C ALA A 215 -6.21 28.17 -11.64
N HIS A 216 -5.10 28.77 -11.18
CA HIS A 216 -4.65 30.07 -11.65
C HIS A 216 -4.24 30.04 -13.13
N HIS A 217 -3.53 28.98 -13.55
CA HIS A 217 -3.16 28.75 -14.94
C HIS A 217 -4.36 28.45 -15.85
N THR A 218 -5.45 27.90 -15.31
CA THR A 218 -6.70 27.72 -16.05
C THR A 218 -7.62 28.95 -16.01
N SER A 219 -7.44 29.86 -15.06
CA SER A 219 -8.29 31.05 -14.86
C SER A 219 -7.70 32.33 -15.44
N SER A 220 -6.38 32.47 -15.60
CA SER A 220 -5.75 33.72 -16.06
C SER A 220 -5.97 34.07 -17.55
N LEU A 221 -6.70 33.22 -18.27
CA LEU A 221 -7.20 33.47 -19.64
C LEU A 221 -8.48 34.33 -19.64
N ASP A 222 -8.46 35.37 -18.80
CA ASP A 222 -9.59 36.17 -18.32
C ASP A 222 -10.15 37.12 -19.40
N LEU A 223 -10.77 36.53 -20.42
CA LEU A 223 -11.85 37.18 -21.14
C LEU A 223 -13.12 36.88 -20.36
N ASN A 224 -13.68 37.86 -19.64
CA ASN A 224 -14.77 37.78 -18.66
C ASN A 224 -16.01 36.89 -19.00
N ASN A 225 -16.17 36.45 -20.25
CA ASN A 225 -17.25 35.53 -20.69
C ASN A 225 -16.80 34.06 -20.84
N HIS A 226 -15.49 33.78 -20.87
CA HIS A 226 -14.93 32.46 -21.11
C HIS A 226 -14.89 31.61 -19.83
N VAL A 227 -14.55 32.22 -18.69
CA VAL A 227 -14.42 31.57 -17.37
C VAL A 227 -15.76 30.99 -16.89
N ALA A 228 -16.89 31.63 -17.21
CA ALA A 228 -18.21 31.13 -16.83
C ALA A 228 -18.66 29.88 -17.61
N GLY A 229 -18.12 29.65 -18.82
CA GLY A 229 -18.52 28.55 -19.70
C GLY A 229 -17.51 27.40 -19.79
N CYS A 230 -16.23 27.64 -19.53
CA CYS A 230 -15.18 26.64 -19.68
C CYS A 230 -14.82 26.01 -18.34
N ASN A 231 -15.56 24.96 -17.98
CA ASN A 231 -15.37 24.29 -16.69
C ASN A 231 -14.26 23.22 -16.72
N VAL A 232 -13.12 23.54 -17.34
CA VAL A 232 -11.98 22.62 -17.50
C VAL A 232 -11.44 22.16 -16.15
N ARG A 233 -11.37 23.07 -15.17
CA ARG A 233 -10.95 22.75 -13.79
C ARG A 233 -11.87 21.74 -13.12
N THR A 234 -13.18 22.02 -13.03
CA THR A 234 -14.11 21.09 -12.38
C THR A 234 -14.16 19.78 -13.13
N ARG A 235 -14.13 19.78 -14.47
CA ARG A 235 -14.08 18.53 -15.25
C ARG A 235 -12.82 17.71 -14.95
N LEU A 236 -11.64 18.35 -14.88
CA LEU A 236 -10.40 17.68 -14.52
C LEU A 236 -10.48 17.12 -13.09
N SER A 237 -10.90 17.95 -12.13
CA SER A 237 -11.04 17.55 -10.73
C SER A 237 -12.04 16.41 -10.54
N ASP A 238 -13.23 16.49 -11.16
CA ASP A 238 -14.27 15.47 -11.08
C ASP A 238 -13.79 14.14 -11.69
N GLN A 239 -13.10 14.18 -12.83
CA GLN A 239 -12.57 12.97 -13.47
C GLN A 239 -11.41 12.36 -12.66
N VAL A 240 -10.54 13.18 -12.07
CA VAL A 240 -9.48 12.72 -11.14
C VAL A 240 -10.11 12.06 -9.92
N LEU A 241 -11.13 12.68 -9.31
CA LEU A 241 -11.85 12.10 -8.17
C LEU A 241 -12.58 10.82 -8.55
N GLN A 242 -13.17 10.74 -9.75
CA GLN A 242 -13.80 9.53 -10.25
C GLN A 242 -12.78 8.40 -10.40
N VAL A 243 -11.59 8.67 -10.96
CA VAL A 243 -10.50 7.69 -11.04
C VAL A 243 -10.13 7.22 -9.62
N ASP A 244 -9.94 8.13 -8.65
CA ASP A 244 -9.65 7.74 -7.26
C ASP A 244 -10.70 6.80 -6.65
N MET A 245 -11.98 7.10 -6.88
CA MET A 245 -13.10 6.28 -6.40
C MET A 245 -13.17 4.90 -7.09
N GLU A 246 -12.78 4.82 -8.37
CA GLU A 246 -12.80 3.59 -9.16
C GLU A 246 -11.56 2.72 -8.98
N LEU A 247 -10.47 3.30 -8.44
CA LEU A 247 -9.24 2.59 -8.21
C LEU A 247 -9.44 1.47 -7.19
N SER A 248 -9.42 0.25 -7.71
CA SER A 248 -9.37 -0.96 -6.91
C SER A 248 -7.93 -1.30 -6.55
N TRP A 249 -7.61 -1.20 -5.27
CA TRP A 249 -6.24 -1.34 -4.79
C TRP A 249 -5.67 -2.74 -4.95
N ALA A 250 -4.33 -2.76 -4.96
CA ALA A 250 -3.40 -3.79 -5.42
C ALA A 250 -3.45 -5.16 -4.73
N ALA A 251 -4.62 -5.64 -4.37
CA ALA A 251 -4.78 -6.95 -3.81
C ALA A 251 -5.09 -7.92 -4.95
N ASN A 252 -4.05 -8.56 -5.49
CA ASN A 252 -4.20 -9.68 -6.42
C ASN A 252 -5.15 -10.72 -5.79
N VAL A 253 -6.01 -11.32 -6.60
CA VAL A 253 -6.92 -12.41 -6.18
C VAL A 253 -6.20 -13.43 -5.32
N THR A 254 -4.97 -13.81 -5.70
CA THR A 254 -4.13 -14.76 -4.96
C THR A 254 -3.79 -14.27 -3.56
N ILE A 255 -3.41 -12.99 -3.42
CA ILE A 255 -3.09 -12.37 -2.13
C ILE A 255 -4.35 -12.29 -1.27
N LEU A 256 -5.47 -11.80 -1.80
CA LEU A 256 -6.74 -11.74 -1.06
C LEU A 256 -7.23 -13.12 -0.64
N THR A 257 -7.07 -14.11 -1.53
CA THR A 257 -7.42 -15.51 -1.23
C THR A 257 -6.57 -16.03 -0.08
N GLN A 258 -5.28 -15.73 -0.06
CA GLN A 258 -4.39 -16.17 1.01
C GLN A 258 -4.68 -15.44 2.33
N ILE A 259 -4.91 -14.13 2.29
CA ILE A 259 -5.37 -13.36 3.45
C ILE A 259 -6.67 -13.95 4.00
N GLY A 260 -7.61 -14.30 3.12
CA GLY A 260 -8.87 -14.94 3.51
C GLY A 260 -8.69 -16.31 4.16
N LYS A 261 -7.75 -17.13 3.66
CA LYS A 261 -7.38 -18.39 4.32
C LYS A 261 -6.79 -18.15 5.71
N ASN A 262 -5.87 -17.20 5.83
CA ASN A 262 -5.25 -16.83 7.11
C ASN A 262 -6.30 -16.27 8.10
N ALA A 263 -7.28 -15.49 7.62
CA ALA A 263 -8.40 -15.01 8.41
C ALA A 263 -9.29 -16.17 8.89
N ALA A 264 -9.59 -17.14 8.03
CA ALA A 264 -10.40 -18.30 8.36
C ALA A 264 -9.75 -19.16 9.47
N ILE A 265 -8.43 -19.33 9.45
CA ILE A 265 -7.67 -20.01 10.52
C ILE A 265 -7.88 -19.32 11.88
N ARG A 266 -8.10 -18.00 11.88
CA ARG A 266 -8.41 -17.21 13.08
C ARG A 266 -9.88 -17.25 13.50
N GLY A 267 -10.72 -18.06 12.82
CA GLY A 267 -12.17 -18.05 13.01
C GLY A 267 -12.85 -16.78 12.49
N ARG A 268 -12.22 -16.06 11.57
CA ARG A 268 -12.78 -14.86 10.92
C ARG A 268 -13.18 -15.17 9.49
N CYS A 269 -14.33 -14.65 9.07
CA CYS A 269 -14.67 -14.60 7.65
C CYS A 269 -14.08 -13.33 7.04
N LEU A 270 -13.77 -13.38 5.73
CA LEU A 270 -13.46 -12.18 4.96
C LEU A 270 -14.59 -11.16 5.11
N HIS A 271 -14.22 -9.94 5.48
CA HIS A 271 -15.12 -8.82 5.66
C HIS A 271 -15.86 -8.55 4.33
N PRO A 272 -17.18 -8.26 4.36
CA PRO A 272 -17.95 -8.01 3.14
C PRO A 272 -17.36 -6.89 2.28
N LYS A 273 -16.77 -5.86 2.90
CA LYS A 273 -16.08 -4.77 2.19
C LYS A 273 -14.84 -5.27 1.44
N SER A 274 -14.11 -6.24 1.97
CA SER A 274 -12.96 -6.86 1.30
C SER A 274 -13.38 -7.74 0.12
N ARG A 275 -14.63 -8.20 0.07
CA ARG A 275 -15.23 -8.87 -1.12
C ARG A 275 -15.61 -7.89 -2.22
N GLY A 276 -15.83 -6.61 -1.87
CA GLY A 276 -16.14 -5.53 -2.80
C GLY A 276 -14.92 -4.93 -3.49
N VAL A 277 -13.70 -5.36 -3.13
CA VAL A 277 -12.48 -4.99 -3.83
C VAL A 277 -12.60 -5.50 -5.26
N ARG A 278 -12.78 -4.58 -6.22
CA ARG A 278 -12.76 -4.90 -7.65
C ARG A 278 -11.45 -5.62 -7.94
N LEU A 279 -11.53 -6.85 -8.42
CA LEU A 279 -10.33 -7.60 -8.76
C LEU A 279 -9.71 -6.97 -10.02
N MET A 280 -8.38 -6.94 -10.08
CA MET A 280 -7.65 -6.62 -11.30
C MET A 280 -8.23 -7.42 -12.49
N PRO A 281 -8.41 -6.81 -13.67
CA PRO A 281 -8.97 -7.48 -14.85
C PRO A 281 -8.28 -8.81 -15.16
N ARG A 282 -9.05 -9.80 -15.65
CA ARG A 282 -8.57 -11.17 -15.96
C ARG A 282 -7.38 -11.20 -16.92
N GLU A 283 -7.24 -10.17 -17.77
CA GLU A 283 -6.22 -10.04 -18.81
C GLU A 283 -4.78 -10.02 -18.27
N TRP A 284 -4.59 -9.73 -16.97
CA TRP A 284 -3.29 -9.67 -16.32
C TRP A 284 -2.84 -10.97 -15.64
N ARG A 285 -3.62 -12.07 -15.76
CA ARG A 285 -3.20 -13.39 -15.23
C ARG A 285 -2.08 -14.05 -16.03
N ASN A 286 -1.77 -13.56 -17.23
CA ASN A 286 -0.66 -14.05 -18.05
C ASN A 286 0.64 -13.36 -17.66
N GLU A 287 1.09 -13.58 -16.42
CA GLU A 287 2.35 -13.03 -15.87
C GLU A 287 3.59 -13.46 -16.66
N ARG A 288 3.49 -14.50 -17.50
CA ARG A 288 4.61 -14.91 -18.36
C ARG A 288 4.89 -13.92 -19.49
N GLU A 289 3.89 -13.24 -20.04
CA GLU A 289 4.07 -12.41 -21.24
C GLU A 289 4.55 -10.98 -20.90
N ILE A 290 4.18 -10.45 -19.74
CA ILE A 290 4.56 -9.10 -19.29
C ILE A 290 6.02 -9.06 -18.82
N PHE A 291 6.56 -10.19 -18.34
CA PHE A 291 7.92 -10.28 -17.79
C PHE A 291 8.89 -11.13 -18.64
N SER A 292 8.44 -11.77 -19.73
CA SER A 292 9.33 -12.43 -20.70
C SER A 292 9.90 -11.48 -21.76
N GLY A 293 9.56 -10.19 -21.73
CA GLY A 293 10.09 -9.17 -22.63
C GLY A 293 11.53 -8.73 -22.35
N GLN A 294 12.39 -9.64 -21.89
CA GLN A 294 13.84 -9.44 -21.85
C GLN A 294 14.48 -10.37 -22.89
N SER A 295 14.75 -9.79 -24.06
CA SER A 295 15.77 -10.24 -25.02
C SER A 295 16.86 -9.19 -25.07
#